data_AF-A0A937MUW7-F1
#
_entry.id   AF-A0A937MUW7-F1
#
_cell.length_a   1.000
_cell.length_b   1.000
_cell.length_c   1.000
_cell.angle_alpha   90.00
_cell.angle_beta   90.00
_cell.angle_gamma   90.00
#
_symmetry.space_group_name_H-M   'P 1'
#
loop_
_entity.id
_entity.type
_entity.pdbx_description
1 polymer ?
#
loop_
_entity_poly.entity_id
_entity_poly.type
_entity_poly.pdbx_seq_one_letter_code
_entity_poly.pdbx_strand_id
1 'polypeptide(L)'
;MTSGNLKLFQTAVGYCLLISLLGVLIFANHLNNPFQFDSVPYITNNANLKNPETLLTAEFWQSDFMSRSLLRMSIALNAHLNGFRPFGYHVLSLAFHILNALLLFFVLEKTFRRFGLNASAWNKKRVYSVSFFAAVLFLCHPIQTESVIYIMSRSEVMASTFYLAGFLLFQQLLERPSPSRLQYGFYFLIIFLIALLGFSVKQIVATLPATMIFYYFSSCPYHSPAWQFLKKWQWPILVILSVAAGLLFYKLFTDETFLIGPSRTEEMVGRAKYMLSQPGVIIFYYLKKLLFPINLNIDPDIEVVISFLSSGFLVPALCMVFLLVGFFLIFRNRFIFFFLCWFFIILSPSSSIVTLHDLAAEHRVYLASAGIFTLLAYGSSEVTRKWGETRPLQIVLFVCVFVGFLAMLTMKRNTVWHSELSLWQDTYHKSPHKLRPLINLARAHSLRGDAEQAIKYYEEALLKGPWVFAANYNLGDLYLEKGLVADAVRHFLLASRVNPETPETFAKLGEIYLSQKKYKLADSYFKHAVELNPRYSIVFKNLGVLNYYHLNNPKQGLTYFSRSLTLDPGQPEADKIRQLITQFAAQ
;
A
#
# COMPACT_ATOMS: atom_id res chain seq x y z
N MET A 1 41.14 17.35 -6.60
CA MET A 1 39.86 18.10 -6.74
C MET A 1 40.16 19.58 -6.58
N THR A 2 39.63 20.46 -7.44
CA THR A 2 39.76 21.92 -7.26
C THR A 2 39.02 22.38 -5.99
N SER A 3 39.44 23.49 -5.37
CA SER A 3 38.82 24.03 -4.15
C SER A 3 37.31 24.26 -4.27
N GLY A 4 36.84 24.62 -5.48
CA GLY A 4 35.41 24.77 -5.79
C GLY A 4 34.63 23.44 -5.84
N ASN A 5 35.24 22.35 -6.31
CA ASN A 5 34.61 21.02 -6.32
C ASN A 5 34.52 20.44 -4.90
N LEU A 6 35.50 20.73 -4.03
CA LEU A 6 35.47 20.32 -2.63
C LEU A 6 34.33 20.99 -1.85
N LYS A 7 34.13 22.30 -2.02
CA LYS A 7 33.01 23.04 -1.39
C LYS A 7 31.63 22.53 -1.82
N LEU A 8 31.48 22.19 -3.11
CA LEU A 8 30.23 21.61 -3.62
C LEU A 8 29.97 20.20 -3.05
N PHE A 9 31.00 19.38 -2.94
CA PHE A 9 30.90 18.08 -2.29
C PHE A 9 30.48 18.21 -0.82
N GLN A 10 31.12 19.10 -0.06
CA GLN A 10 30.74 19.39 1.34
C GLN A 10 29.29 19.88 1.44
N THR A 11 28.83 20.72 0.51
CA THR A 11 27.45 21.20 0.47
C THR A 11 26.47 20.03 0.25
N ALA A 12 26.77 19.14 -0.71
CA ALA A 12 25.93 17.98 -0.97
C ALA A 12 25.87 17.03 0.23
N VAL A 13 27.00 16.80 0.91
CA VAL A 13 27.04 16.01 2.15
C VAL A 13 26.20 16.65 3.25
N GLY A 14 26.28 17.97 3.43
CA GLY A 14 25.45 18.71 4.39
C GLY A 14 23.95 18.55 4.12
N TYR A 15 23.54 18.62 2.85
CA TYR A 15 22.15 18.37 2.45
C TYR A 15 21.71 16.93 2.73
N CYS A 16 22.56 15.94 2.46
CA CYS A 16 22.24 14.54 2.80
C CYS A 16 22.05 14.35 4.31
N LEU A 17 22.94 14.92 5.14
CA LEU A 17 22.82 14.84 6.59
C LEU A 17 21.53 15.51 7.09
N LEU A 18 21.17 16.66 6.52
CA LEU A 18 19.95 17.37 6.89
C LEU A 18 18.68 16.63 6.47
N ILE A 19 18.64 16.05 5.27
CA ILE A 19 17.53 15.18 4.82
C ILE A 19 17.36 14.01 5.80
N SER A 20 18.45 13.33 6.15
CA SER A 20 18.41 12.20 7.09
C SER A 20 17.94 12.62 8.48
N LEU A 21 18.47 13.73 9.01
CA LEU A 21 18.08 14.25 10.32
C LEU A 21 16.59 14.64 10.36
N LEU A 22 16.11 15.37 9.35
CA LEU A 22 14.70 15.75 9.24
C LEU A 22 13.81 14.51 9.16
N GLY A 23 14.20 13.50 8.37
CA GLY A 23 13.45 12.26 8.25
C GLY A 23 13.30 11.55 9.60
N VAL A 24 14.38 11.45 10.37
CA VAL A 24 14.33 10.87 11.73
C VAL A 24 13.44 11.70 12.64
N LEU A 25 13.61 13.03 12.69
CA LEU A 25 12.86 13.89 13.62
C LEU A 25 11.36 13.91 13.33
N ILE A 26 10.96 14.02 12.06
CA ILE A 26 9.56 14.14 11.64
C ILE A 26 8.79 12.83 11.88
N PHE A 27 9.47 11.70 11.74
CA PHE A 27 8.84 10.39 11.87
C PHE A 27 9.14 9.70 13.21
N ALA A 28 9.96 10.26 14.10
CA ALA A 28 10.33 9.61 15.36
C ALA A 28 9.11 9.12 16.19
N ASN A 29 8.00 9.87 16.17
CA ASN A 29 6.82 9.58 16.98
C ASN A 29 5.97 8.39 16.49
N HIS A 30 6.27 7.76 15.35
CA HIS A 30 5.55 6.57 14.87
C HIS A 30 6.24 5.24 15.19
N LEU A 31 7.51 5.27 15.62
CA LEU A 31 8.35 4.06 15.66
C LEU A 31 7.78 2.97 16.56
N ASN A 32 6.94 3.30 17.54
CA ASN A 32 6.30 2.34 18.44
C ASN A 32 4.81 2.10 18.13
N ASN A 33 4.28 2.62 17.02
CA ASN A 33 2.89 2.39 16.65
C ASN A 33 2.65 0.89 16.42
N PRO A 34 1.50 0.34 16.86
CA PRO A 34 1.18 -1.06 16.65
C PRO A 34 0.96 -1.37 15.16
N PHE A 35 0.96 -2.66 14.80
CA PHE A 35 0.51 -3.07 13.48
C PHE A 35 -0.97 -2.74 13.29
N GLN A 36 -1.33 -2.29 12.09
CA GLN A 36 -2.68 -1.83 11.76
C GLN A 36 -3.20 -2.51 10.50
N PHE A 37 -4.52 -2.60 10.41
CA PHE A 37 -5.26 -3.08 9.24
C PHE A 37 -4.72 -4.43 8.74
N ASP A 38 -4.45 -4.60 7.43
CA ASP A 38 -4.00 -5.89 6.87
C ASP A 38 -2.64 -6.35 7.41
N SER A 39 -1.86 -5.46 8.05
CA SER A 39 -0.60 -5.85 8.70
C SER A 39 -0.84 -6.81 9.85
N VAL A 40 -1.96 -6.68 10.58
CA VAL A 40 -2.26 -7.52 11.75
C VAL A 40 -2.43 -8.98 11.34
N PRO A 41 -3.41 -9.38 10.51
CA PRO A 41 -3.60 -10.78 10.14
C PRO A 41 -2.41 -11.34 9.37
N TYR A 42 -1.73 -10.53 8.54
CA TYR A 42 -0.54 -10.97 7.82
C TYR A 42 0.61 -11.33 8.78
N ILE A 43 0.82 -10.55 9.83
CA ILE A 43 1.92 -10.77 10.77
C ILE A 43 1.57 -11.88 11.77
N THR A 44 0.33 -11.94 12.27
CA THR A 44 -0.06 -12.92 13.30
C THR A 44 -0.28 -14.32 12.74
N ASN A 45 -0.82 -14.44 11.52
CA ASN A 45 -1.36 -15.72 11.01
C ASN A 45 -0.50 -16.36 9.92
N ASN A 46 0.65 -15.77 9.56
CA ASN A 46 1.47 -16.28 8.46
C ASN A 46 2.58 -17.23 8.95
N ALA A 47 2.43 -18.51 8.61
CA ALA A 47 3.40 -19.55 8.94
C ALA A 47 4.80 -19.30 8.36
N ASN A 48 4.90 -18.65 7.19
CA ASN A 48 6.19 -18.34 6.56
C ASN A 48 7.01 -17.32 7.36
N LEU A 49 6.39 -16.55 8.26
CA LEU A 49 7.13 -15.66 9.16
C LEU A 49 7.80 -16.42 10.31
N LYS A 50 7.32 -17.64 10.63
CA LYS A 50 7.91 -18.52 11.64
C LYS A 50 9.08 -19.33 11.08
N ASN A 51 9.04 -19.66 9.79
CA ASN A 51 10.02 -20.47 9.06
C ASN A 51 10.56 -19.70 7.84
N PRO A 52 11.40 -18.66 8.02
CA PRO A 52 11.79 -17.74 6.95
C PRO A 52 12.60 -18.41 5.82
N GLU A 53 13.23 -19.56 6.08
CA GLU A 53 13.97 -20.37 5.10
C GLU A 53 13.09 -20.83 3.93
N THR A 54 11.78 -20.98 4.12
CA THR A 54 10.85 -21.35 3.03
C THR A 54 10.76 -20.27 1.95
N LEU A 55 11.08 -19.01 2.29
CA LEU A 55 11.06 -17.88 1.37
C LEU A 55 12.35 -17.76 0.53
N LEU A 56 13.36 -18.58 0.81
CA LEU A 56 14.64 -18.60 0.09
C LEU A 56 14.68 -19.67 -1.01
N THR A 57 13.63 -20.48 -1.14
CA THR A 57 13.58 -21.59 -2.12
C THR A 57 13.29 -21.06 -3.52
N ALA A 58 13.82 -21.76 -4.55
CA ALA A 58 13.49 -21.46 -5.94
C ALA A 58 11.99 -21.64 -6.22
N GLU A 59 11.36 -22.60 -5.55
CA GLU A 59 9.92 -22.88 -5.63
C GLU A 59 9.09 -21.67 -5.19
N PHE A 60 9.42 -21.05 -4.04
CA PHE A 60 8.74 -19.84 -3.58
C PHE A 60 8.89 -18.70 -4.58
N TRP A 61 10.10 -18.47 -5.08
CA TRP A 61 10.33 -17.43 -6.07
C TRP A 61 9.58 -17.69 -7.37
N GLN A 62 9.42 -18.95 -7.79
CA GLN A 62 8.64 -19.29 -8.98
C GLN A 62 7.14 -19.08 -8.78
N SER A 63 6.59 -19.46 -7.62
CA SER A 63 5.14 -19.36 -7.35
C SER A 63 4.69 -17.94 -7.00
N ASP A 64 5.51 -17.19 -6.27
CA ASP A 64 5.11 -15.96 -5.60
C ASP A 64 5.81 -14.71 -6.12
N PHE A 65 6.61 -14.78 -7.20
CA PHE A 65 7.33 -13.62 -7.75
C PHE A 65 6.42 -12.40 -7.92
N MET A 66 5.25 -12.61 -8.53
CA MET A 66 4.23 -11.60 -8.81
C MET A 66 3.42 -11.20 -7.56
N SER A 67 3.54 -11.97 -6.48
CA SER A 67 2.76 -11.87 -5.24
C SER A 67 3.50 -11.11 -4.13
N ARG A 68 4.35 -10.16 -4.53
CA ARG A 68 5.17 -9.30 -3.65
C ARG A 68 6.28 -10.06 -2.88
N SER A 69 6.91 -11.07 -3.48
CA SER A 69 7.93 -11.93 -2.84
C SER A 69 8.94 -11.19 -1.97
N LEU A 70 9.62 -10.19 -2.52
CA LEU A 70 10.69 -9.50 -1.79
C LEU A 70 10.16 -8.64 -0.62
N LEU A 71 8.93 -8.14 -0.71
CA LEU A 71 8.25 -7.51 0.43
C LEU A 71 8.08 -8.53 1.56
N ARG A 72 7.54 -9.71 1.25
CA ARG A 72 7.29 -10.77 2.23
C ARG A 72 8.58 -11.19 2.92
N MET A 73 9.66 -11.34 2.16
CA MET A 73 11.00 -11.61 2.69
C MET A 73 11.48 -10.50 3.64
N SER A 74 11.24 -9.22 3.31
CA SER A 74 11.61 -8.11 4.20
C SER A 74 10.87 -8.16 5.54
N ILE A 75 9.60 -8.60 5.53
CA ILE A 75 8.78 -8.72 6.74
C ILE A 75 9.23 -9.96 7.55
N ALA A 76 9.54 -11.06 6.88
CA ALA A 76 10.09 -12.27 7.50
C ALA A 76 11.45 -12.04 8.15
N LEU A 77 12.32 -11.26 7.50
CA LEU A 77 13.61 -10.86 8.09
C LEU A 77 13.41 -10.05 9.37
N ASN A 78 12.46 -9.12 9.40
CA ASN A 78 12.15 -8.40 10.64
C ASN A 78 11.64 -9.34 11.74
N ALA A 79 10.76 -10.29 11.38
CA ALA A 79 10.23 -11.27 12.32
C ALA A 79 11.33 -12.15 12.90
N HIS A 80 12.28 -12.57 12.06
CA HIS A 80 13.43 -13.36 12.49
C HIS A 80 14.37 -12.58 13.43
N LEU A 81 14.63 -11.31 13.14
CA LEU A 81 15.59 -10.51 13.91
C LEU A 81 15.07 -10.03 15.27
N ASN A 82 13.79 -9.68 15.39
CA ASN A 82 13.25 -9.07 16.63
C ASN A 82 11.80 -9.49 16.95
N GLY A 83 11.35 -10.62 16.41
CA GLY A 83 9.99 -11.11 16.56
C GLY A 83 8.95 -10.12 16.02
N PHE A 84 7.77 -10.12 16.63
CA PHE A 84 6.65 -9.26 16.22
C PHE A 84 6.66 -7.89 16.92
N ARG A 85 7.82 -7.35 17.27
CA ARG A 85 7.95 -6.02 17.87
C ARG A 85 7.89 -4.94 16.77
N PRO A 86 6.93 -3.99 16.78
CA PRO A 86 6.73 -3.04 15.67
C PRO A 86 7.95 -2.16 15.34
N PHE A 87 8.76 -1.82 16.35
CA PHE A 87 9.89 -0.89 16.22
C PHE A 87 10.81 -1.18 15.04
N GLY A 88 11.29 -2.42 14.90
CA GLY A 88 12.22 -2.79 13.83
C GLY A 88 11.58 -2.72 12.43
N TYR A 89 10.27 -2.92 12.34
CA TYR A 89 9.55 -2.83 11.08
C TYR A 89 9.41 -1.38 10.61
N HIS A 90 9.09 -0.48 11.54
CA HIS A 90 8.98 0.96 11.28
C HIS A 90 10.33 1.59 10.96
N VAL A 91 11.39 1.22 11.68
CA VAL A 91 12.76 1.69 11.39
C VAL A 91 13.16 1.34 9.95
N LEU A 92 12.89 0.12 9.49
CA LEU A 92 13.24 -0.29 8.13
C LEU A 92 12.44 0.48 7.07
N SER A 93 11.13 0.68 7.27
CA SER A 93 10.31 1.49 6.37
C SER A 93 10.78 2.96 6.33
N LEU A 94 11.12 3.53 7.48
CA LEU A 94 11.67 4.89 7.58
C LEU A 94 13.04 5.00 6.89
N ALA A 95 13.91 4.00 7.03
CA ALA A 95 15.20 3.97 6.36
C ALA A 95 15.04 4.01 4.83
N PHE A 96 14.11 3.23 4.28
CA PHE A 96 13.78 3.31 2.85
C PHE A 96 13.20 4.67 2.47
N HIS A 97 12.37 5.28 3.30
CA HIS A 97 11.83 6.61 3.02
C HIS A 97 12.93 7.69 2.95
N ILE A 98 13.84 7.70 3.92
CA ILE A 98 15.01 8.60 3.92
C ILE A 98 15.88 8.33 2.70
N LEU A 99 16.17 7.06 2.39
CA LEU A 99 16.95 6.67 1.22
C LEU A 99 16.30 7.16 -0.09
N ASN A 100 14.97 7.08 -0.21
CA ASN A 100 14.25 7.62 -1.36
C ASN A 100 14.40 9.13 -1.49
N ALA A 101 14.32 9.89 -0.40
CA ALA A 101 14.54 11.33 -0.44
C ALA A 101 15.98 11.68 -0.87
N LEU A 102 16.97 10.93 -0.39
CA LEU A 102 18.37 11.07 -0.81
C LEU A 102 18.58 10.71 -2.29
N LEU A 103 18.00 9.61 -2.76
CA LEU A 103 18.05 9.22 -4.17
C LEU A 103 17.37 10.27 -5.05
N LEU A 104 16.20 10.77 -4.63
CA LEU A 104 15.48 11.82 -5.34
C LEU A 104 16.31 13.10 -5.44
N PHE A 105 17.00 13.51 -4.36
CA PHE A 105 17.92 14.65 -4.39
C PHE A 105 18.97 14.52 -5.51
N PHE A 106 19.63 13.35 -5.63
CA PHE A 106 20.63 13.12 -6.68
C PHE A 106 20.01 12.98 -8.09
N VAL A 107 18.85 12.34 -8.20
CA VAL A 107 18.10 12.22 -9.45
C VAL A 107 17.73 13.60 -9.99
N LEU A 108 17.22 14.47 -9.13
CA LEU A 108 16.79 15.82 -9.49
C LEU A 108 17.98 16.71 -9.84
N GLU A 109 19.05 16.63 -9.06
CA GLU A 109 20.33 17.29 -9.34
C GLU A 109 20.77 17.03 -10.79
N LYS A 110 20.92 15.75 -11.18
CA LYS A 110 21.26 15.36 -12.55
C LYS A 110 20.23 15.80 -13.58
N THR A 111 18.94 15.68 -13.26
CA THR A 111 17.85 16.08 -14.14
C THR A 111 17.94 17.57 -14.49
N PHE A 112 18.03 18.45 -13.49
CA PHE A 112 18.12 19.89 -13.72
C PHE A 112 19.35 20.27 -14.56
N ARG A 113 20.50 19.60 -14.37
CA ARG A 113 21.68 19.79 -15.22
C ARG A 113 21.42 19.36 -16.66
N ARG A 114 20.85 18.17 -16.85
CA ARG A 114 20.62 17.57 -18.17
C ARG A 114 19.63 18.37 -19.01
N PHE A 115 18.59 18.93 -18.40
CA PHE A 115 17.63 19.82 -19.07
C PHE A 115 18.20 21.22 -19.37
N GLY A 116 19.48 21.46 -19.09
CA GLY A 116 20.19 22.68 -19.51
C GLY A 116 19.88 23.91 -18.65
N LEU A 117 19.27 23.75 -17.46
CA LEU A 117 18.96 24.89 -16.60
C LEU A 117 20.23 25.57 -16.07
N ASN A 118 21.36 24.85 -15.97
CA ASN A 118 22.65 25.45 -15.65
C ASN A 118 23.14 26.47 -16.71
N ALA A 119 22.74 26.29 -17.97
CA ALA A 119 23.05 27.22 -19.05
C ALA A 119 22.03 28.38 -19.11
N SER A 120 20.89 28.22 -18.43
CA SER A 120 19.78 29.17 -18.37
C SER A 120 19.70 29.78 -16.95
N ALA A 121 20.58 30.73 -16.65
CA ALA A 121 20.58 31.56 -15.44
C ALA A 121 20.73 30.85 -14.07
N TRP A 122 20.63 29.52 -13.95
CA TRP A 122 20.80 28.81 -12.68
C TRP A 122 22.26 28.43 -12.46
N ASN A 123 22.84 28.85 -11.35
CA ASN A 123 24.17 28.37 -10.94
C ASN A 123 24.07 26.97 -10.27
N LYS A 124 25.21 26.28 -10.13
CA LYS A 124 25.28 24.95 -9.50
C LYS A 124 24.67 24.93 -8.08
N LYS A 125 24.89 25.98 -7.29
CA LYS A 125 24.36 26.08 -5.91
C LYS A 125 22.83 26.08 -5.90
N ARG A 126 22.21 26.81 -6.84
CA ARG A 126 20.76 26.85 -7.00
C ARG A 126 20.19 25.48 -7.38
N VAL A 127 20.81 24.77 -8.33
CA VAL A 127 20.41 23.40 -8.67
C VAL A 127 20.40 22.50 -7.44
N TYR A 128 21.50 22.47 -6.66
CA TYR A 128 21.54 21.70 -5.43
C TYR A 128 20.47 22.12 -4.42
N SER A 129 20.22 23.43 -4.26
CA SER A 129 19.25 23.94 -3.30
C SER A 129 17.80 23.59 -3.68
N VAL A 130 17.46 23.64 -4.97
CA VAL A 130 16.14 23.27 -5.46
C VAL A 130 15.93 21.76 -5.43
N SER A 131 16.94 20.97 -5.79
CA SER A 131 16.90 19.51 -5.61
C SER A 131 16.70 19.13 -4.14
N PHE A 132 17.42 19.80 -3.23
CA PHE A 132 17.28 19.61 -1.80
C PHE A 132 15.88 19.97 -1.33
N PHE A 133 15.36 21.14 -1.74
CA PHE A 133 14.01 21.57 -1.34
C PHE A 133 12.93 20.61 -1.86
N ALA A 134 13.00 20.16 -3.11
CA ALA A 134 12.08 19.16 -3.65
C ALA A 134 12.14 17.82 -2.88
N ALA A 135 13.34 17.36 -2.52
CA ALA A 135 13.53 16.16 -1.71
C ALA A 135 12.98 16.32 -0.28
N VAL A 136 13.16 17.49 0.34
CA VAL A 136 12.58 17.80 1.66
C VAL A 136 11.06 17.89 1.60
N LEU A 137 10.49 18.51 0.57
CA LEU A 137 9.03 18.49 0.36
C LEU A 137 8.53 17.06 0.22
N PHE A 138 9.19 16.24 -0.59
CA PHE A 138 8.85 14.82 -0.71
C PHE A 138 8.92 14.09 0.63
N LEU A 139 9.94 14.34 1.44
CA LEU A 139 10.17 13.70 2.74
C LEU A 139 9.14 14.13 3.80
N CYS A 140 8.88 15.43 3.93
CA CYS A 140 8.09 15.95 5.04
C CYS A 140 6.58 15.98 4.78
N HIS A 141 6.13 15.74 3.55
CA HIS A 141 4.73 15.90 3.18
C HIS A 141 3.82 14.86 3.86
N PRO A 142 2.68 15.26 4.47
CA PRO A 142 1.82 14.34 5.22
C PRO A 142 1.26 13.17 4.40
N ILE A 143 1.13 13.32 3.07
CA ILE A 143 0.70 12.24 2.16
C ILE A 143 1.58 10.98 2.27
N GLN A 144 2.86 11.13 2.65
CA GLN A 144 3.78 9.99 2.71
C GLN A 144 3.52 9.10 3.93
N THR A 145 2.76 9.58 4.91
CA THR A 145 2.58 8.90 6.20
C THR A 145 2.09 7.48 6.04
N GLU A 146 1.11 7.26 5.15
CA GLU A 146 0.58 5.92 4.91
C GLU A 146 1.65 4.97 4.35
N SER A 147 2.47 5.41 3.40
CA SER A 147 3.56 4.59 2.83
C SER A 147 4.66 4.25 3.83
N VAL A 148 4.92 5.12 4.81
CA VAL A 148 5.99 4.96 5.79
C VAL A 148 5.54 4.13 6.99
N ILE A 149 4.36 4.40 7.54
CA ILE A 149 3.87 3.80 8.79
C ILE A 149 3.12 2.49 8.55
N TYR A 150 2.32 2.39 7.49
CA TYR A 150 1.55 1.19 7.24
C TYR A 150 2.50 0.08 6.73
N ILE A 151 2.76 -0.95 7.54
CA ILE A 151 3.80 -1.96 7.24
C ILE A 151 3.57 -2.67 5.90
N MET A 152 2.33 -2.99 5.53
CA MET A 152 2.06 -3.57 4.21
C MET A 152 2.29 -2.57 3.05
N SER A 153 2.20 -1.28 3.33
CA SER A 153 2.56 -0.20 2.39
C SER A 153 4.06 0.05 2.28
N ARG A 154 4.91 -0.66 3.06
CA ARG A 154 6.36 -0.70 2.83
C ARG A 154 6.71 -1.04 1.38
N SER A 155 5.83 -1.77 0.70
CA SER A 155 5.92 -2.01 -0.74
C SER A 155 6.18 -0.75 -1.57
N GLU A 156 5.58 0.40 -1.22
CA GLU A 156 5.78 1.67 -1.91
C GLU A 156 7.19 2.22 -1.72
N VAL A 157 7.68 2.30 -0.48
CA VAL A 157 9.01 2.85 -0.19
C VAL A 157 10.12 1.96 -0.74
N MET A 158 9.95 0.63 -0.68
CA MET A 158 10.91 -0.32 -1.23
C MET A 158 10.94 -0.27 -2.76
N ALA A 159 9.78 -0.37 -3.43
CA ALA A 159 9.71 -0.32 -4.89
C ALA A 159 10.25 1.01 -5.44
N SER A 160 9.98 2.12 -4.76
CA SER A 160 10.53 3.44 -5.11
C SER A 160 12.04 3.51 -4.99
N THR A 161 12.62 2.77 -4.05
CA THR A 161 14.09 2.72 -3.88
C THR A 161 14.72 2.08 -5.11
N PHE A 162 14.20 0.94 -5.55
CA PHE A 162 14.64 0.28 -6.78
C PHE A 162 14.40 1.17 -8.02
N TYR A 163 13.24 1.83 -8.08
CA TYR A 163 12.90 2.74 -9.17
C TYR A 163 13.89 3.89 -9.31
N LEU A 164 14.11 4.64 -8.22
CA LEU A 164 15.00 5.80 -8.21
C LEU A 164 16.46 5.40 -8.38
N ALA A 165 16.89 4.27 -7.82
CA ALA A 165 18.24 3.74 -8.02
C ALA A 165 18.49 3.35 -9.48
N GLY A 166 17.57 2.61 -10.11
CA GLY A 166 17.65 2.25 -11.53
C GLY A 166 17.65 3.48 -12.43
N PHE A 167 16.79 4.47 -12.12
CA PHE A 167 16.74 5.73 -12.86
C PHE A 167 18.02 6.56 -12.69
N LEU A 168 18.60 6.60 -11.48
CA LEU A 168 19.86 7.30 -11.23
C LEU A 168 21.03 6.67 -12.00
N LEU A 169 21.11 5.34 -12.04
CA LEU A 169 22.12 4.61 -12.82
C LEU A 169 21.97 4.89 -14.33
N PHE A 170 20.73 4.98 -14.82
CA PHE A 170 20.48 5.38 -16.20
C PHE A 170 20.98 6.80 -16.49
N GLN A 171 20.72 7.76 -15.60
CA GLN A 171 21.25 9.12 -15.75
C GLN A 171 22.78 9.15 -15.73
N GLN A 172 23.41 8.34 -14.87
CA GLN A 172 24.88 8.22 -14.84
C GLN A 172 25.44 7.66 -16.15
N LEU A 173 24.77 6.67 -16.76
CA LEU A 173 25.15 6.15 -18.07
C LEU A 173 25.08 7.25 -19.14
N LEU A 174 24.02 8.06 -19.15
CA LEU A 174 23.83 9.14 -20.14
C LEU A 174 24.84 10.29 -20.02
N GLU A 175 25.46 10.49 -18.85
CA GLU A 175 26.49 11.51 -18.64
C GLU A 175 27.89 11.05 -19.04
N ARG A 176 28.09 9.76 -19.31
CA ARG A 176 29.41 9.25 -19.72
C ARG A 176 29.72 9.66 -21.17
N PRO A 177 30.89 10.26 -21.44
CA PRO A 177 31.21 10.79 -22.76
C PRO A 177 31.42 9.70 -23.84
N SER A 178 31.98 8.53 -23.47
CA SER A 178 32.24 7.42 -24.40
C SER A 178 32.19 6.04 -23.70
N PRO A 179 31.04 5.59 -23.19
CA PRO A 179 30.94 4.28 -22.56
C PRO A 179 31.20 3.13 -23.55
N SER A 180 32.01 2.16 -23.15
CA SER A 180 32.29 0.97 -23.98
C SER A 180 31.06 0.05 -24.09
N ARG A 181 31.01 -0.83 -25.11
CA ARG A 181 29.90 -1.81 -25.25
C ARG A 181 29.72 -2.67 -24.00
N LEU A 182 30.82 -3.06 -23.35
CA LEU A 182 30.80 -3.82 -22.10
C LEU A 182 30.17 -3.00 -20.96
N GLN A 183 30.50 -1.71 -20.85
CA GLN A 183 29.90 -0.82 -19.86
C GLN A 183 28.39 -0.66 -20.10
N TYR A 184 27.96 -0.48 -21.36
CA TYR A 184 26.54 -0.47 -21.68
C TYR A 184 25.83 -1.74 -21.24
N GLY A 185 26.39 -2.91 -21.58
CA GLY A 185 25.85 -4.21 -21.17
C GLY A 185 25.76 -4.35 -19.65
N PHE A 186 26.79 -3.89 -18.93
CA PHE A 186 26.83 -3.93 -17.46
C PHE A 186 25.76 -3.02 -16.82
N TYR A 187 25.65 -1.76 -17.24
CA TYR A 187 24.61 -0.86 -16.73
C TYR A 187 23.22 -1.38 -17.05
N PHE A 188 23.01 -1.87 -18.27
CA PHE A 188 21.74 -2.46 -18.67
C PHE A 188 21.38 -3.66 -17.79
N LEU A 189 22.31 -4.59 -17.57
CA LEU A 189 22.10 -5.75 -16.71
C LEU A 189 21.74 -5.34 -15.29
N ILE A 190 22.48 -4.40 -14.69
CA ILE A 190 22.19 -3.94 -13.32
C ILE A 190 20.82 -3.26 -13.24
N ILE A 191 20.50 -2.36 -14.17
CA ILE A 191 19.20 -1.68 -14.20
C ILE A 191 18.08 -2.72 -14.35
N PHE A 192 18.27 -3.71 -15.22
CA PHE A 192 17.31 -4.80 -15.41
C PHE A 192 17.11 -5.62 -14.12
N LEU A 193 18.19 -6.02 -13.44
CA LEU A 193 18.10 -6.76 -12.18
C LEU A 193 17.43 -5.94 -11.06
N ILE A 194 17.76 -4.65 -10.95
CA ILE A 194 17.11 -3.72 -10.01
C ILE A 194 15.61 -3.59 -10.34
N ALA A 195 15.26 -3.46 -11.61
CA ALA A 195 13.86 -3.36 -12.04
C ALA A 195 13.10 -4.66 -11.75
N LEU A 196 13.72 -5.82 -11.98
CA LEU A 196 13.13 -7.14 -11.71
C LEU A 196 12.87 -7.33 -10.21
N LEU A 197 13.86 -7.01 -9.36
CA LEU A 197 13.71 -7.06 -7.90
C LEU A 197 12.64 -6.06 -7.41
N GLY A 198 12.65 -4.83 -7.92
CA GLY A 198 11.64 -3.83 -7.57
C GLY A 198 10.24 -4.24 -8.01
N PHE A 199 10.10 -4.87 -9.17
CA PHE A 199 8.83 -5.38 -9.68
C PHE A 199 8.28 -6.52 -8.79
N SER A 200 9.16 -7.36 -8.25
CA SER A 200 8.79 -8.39 -7.25
C SER A 200 8.31 -7.81 -5.91
N VAL A 201 8.45 -6.51 -5.68
CA VAL A 201 7.87 -5.78 -4.54
C VAL A 201 6.54 -5.15 -4.93
N LYS A 202 6.54 -4.40 -6.04
CA LYS A 202 5.36 -3.68 -6.54
C LYS A 202 5.43 -3.41 -8.03
N GLN A 203 4.30 -3.57 -8.71
CA GLN A 203 4.18 -3.46 -10.18
C GLN A 203 4.48 -2.06 -10.74
N ILE A 204 4.46 -1.01 -9.91
CA ILE A 204 4.79 0.37 -10.31
C ILE A 204 6.14 0.49 -11.03
N VAL A 205 7.08 -0.41 -10.71
CA VAL A 205 8.42 -0.47 -11.33
C VAL A 205 8.38 -0.83 -12.81
N ALA A 206 7.30 -1.44 -13.31
CA ALA A 206 7.10 -1.67 -14.74
C ALA A 206 7.07 -0.36 -15.56
N THR A 207 6.83 0.79 -14.93
CA THR A 207 6.85 2.10 -15.60
C THR A 207 8.26 2.69 -15.74
N LEU A 208 9.28 2.11 -15.10
CA LEU A 208 10.66 2.63 -15.13
C LEU A 208 11.23 2.73 -16.55
N PRO A 209 11.12 1.72 -17.44
CA PRO A 209 11.60 1.83 -18.82
C PRO A 209 10.92 2.97 -19.59
N ALA A 210 9.60 3.13 -19.42
CA ALA A 210 8.85 4.20 -20.07
C ALA A 210 9.36 5.59 -19.61
N THR A 211 9.58 5.76 -18.31
CA THR A 211 10.16 6.99 -17.74
C THR A 211 11.57 7.26 -18.23
N MET A 212 12.43 6.23 -18.35
CA MET A 212 13.79 6.37 -18.89
C MET A 212 13.79 6.81 -20.37
N ILE A 213 12.98 6.16 -21.20
CA ILE A 213 12.82 6.51 -22.61
C ILE A 213 12.31 7.94 -22.75
N PHE A 214 11.27 8.29 -21.99
CA PHE A 214 10.67 9.60 -22.02
C PHE A 214 11.61 10.70 -21.51
N TYR A 215 12.39 10.42 -20.46
CA TYR A 215 13.46 11.31 -19.97
C TYR A 215 14.53 11.56 -21.03
N TYR A 216 14.97 10.50 -21.73
CA TYR A 216 15.99 10.60 -22.77
C TYR A 216 15.54 11.54 -23.89
N PHE A 217 14.34 11.33 -24.45
CA PHE A 217 13.84 12.19 -25.52
C PHE A 217 13.51 13.60 -25.05
N SER A 218 12.92 13.77 -23.86
CA SER A 218 12.54 15.09 -23.34
C SER A 218 13.76 15.96 -23.04
N SER A 219 14.89 15.35 -22.68
CA SER A 219 16.11 16.06 -22.30
C SER A 219 17.12 16.25 -23.45
N CYS A 220 17.03 15.48 -24.54
CA CYS A 220 17.97 15.60 -25.66
C CYS A 220 17.82 16.92 -26.45
N PRO A 221 18.89 17.52 -27.00
CA PRO A 221 18.77 18.68 -27.89
C PRO A 221 17.97 18.37 -29.17
N TYR A 222 17.31 19.38 -29.74
CA TYR A 222 16.49 19.26 -30.96
C TYR A 222 17.27 18.75 -32.17
N HIS A 223 18.59 18.99 -32.21
CA HIS A 223 19.44 18.60 -33.32
C HIS A 223 20.04 17.19 -33.15
N SER A 224 19.79 16.52 -32.02
CA SER A 224 20.32 15.19 -31.77
C SER A 224 19.70 14.15 -32.73
N PRO A 225 20.45 13.12 -33.15
CA PRO A 225 19.93 12.05 -34.02
C PRO A 225 18.68 11.36 -33.43
N ALA A 226 18.64 11.20 -32.11
CA ALA A 226 17.49 10.65 -31.40
C ALA A 226 16.22 11.51 -31.58
N TRP A 227 16.34 12.83 -31.44
CA TRP A 227 15.19 13.72 -31.63
C TRP A 227 14.73 13.76 -33.09
N GLN A 228 15.66 13.75 -34.04
CA GLN A 228 15.34 13.69 -35.47
C GLN A 228 14.63 12.37 -35.83
N PHE A 229 15.08 11.25 -35.25
CA PHE A 229 14.40 9.96 -35.38
C PHE A 229 12.96 10.03 -34.85
N LEU A 230 12.77 10.54 -33.63
CA LEU A 230 11.43 10.67 -33.04
C LEU A 230 10.52 11.54 -33.92
N LYS A 231 11.01 12.68 -34.41
CA LYS A 231 10.24 13.57 -35.29
C LYS A 231 9.85 12.89 -36.61
N LYS A 232 10.76 12.10 -37.20
CA LYS A 232 10.50 11.34 -38.44
C LYS A 232 9.45 10.25 -38.23
N TRP A 233 9.52 9.54 -37.10
CA TRP A 233 8.70 8.36 -36.83
C TRP A 233 7.52 8.59 -35.88
N GLN A 234 7.23 9.86 -35.51
CA GLN A 234 6.21 10.18 -34.51
C GLN A 234 4.83 9.59 -34.84
N TRP A 235 4.38 9.65 -36.11
CA TRP A 235 3.06 9.15 -36.50
C TRP A 235 3.00 7.62 -36.47
N PRO A 236 3.94 6.87 -37.09
CA PRO A 236 4.00 5.42 -36.92
C PRO A 236 4.07 4.97 -35.45
N ILE A 237 4.90 5.64 -34.64
CA ILE A 237 5.01 5.34 -33.20
C ILE A 237 3.66 5.56 -32.51
N LEU A 238 3.00 6.69 -32.76
CA LEU A 238 1.68 7.00 -32.18
C LEU A 238 0.61 5.97 -32.61
N VAL A 239 0.62 5.52 -33.86
CA VAL A 239 -0.29 4.46 -34.34
C VAL A 239 -0.01 3.15 -33.59
N ILE A 240 1.24 2.72 -33.49
CA ILE A 240 1.61 1.48 -32.77
C ILE A 240 1.20 1.56 -31.30
N LEU A 241 1.49 2.67 -30.62
CA LEU A 241 1.11 2.88 -29.23
C LEU A 241 -0.43 2.92 -29.06
N SER A 242 -1.15 3.50 -30.00
CA SER A 242 -2.63 3.55 -29.97
C SER A 242 -3.25 2.18 -30.18
N VAL A 243 -2.70 1.37 -31.10
CA VAL A 243 -3.13 -0.02 -31.31
C VAL A 243 -2.82 -0.87 -30.08
N ALA A 244 -1.61 -0.77 -29.53
CA ALA A 244 -1.23 -1.50 -28.31
C ALA A 244 -2.12 -1.12 -27.11
N ALA A 245 -2.39 0.19 -26.93
CA ALA A 245 -3.31 0.67 -25.92
C ALA A 245 -4.73 0.14 -26.16
N GLY A 246 -5.23 0.19 -27.40
CA GLY A 246 -6.55 -0.35 -27.77
C GLY A 246 -6.69 -1.84 -27.47
N LEU A 247 -5.67 -2.64 -27.79
CA LEU A 247 -5.63 -4.08 -27.45
C LEU A 247 -5.59 -4.32 -25.94
N LEU A 248 -4.80 -3.52 -25.19
CA LEU A 248 -4.76 -3.58 -23.74
C LEU A 248 -6.14 -3.25 -23.13
N PHE A 249 -6.78 -2.17 -23.57
CA PHE A 249 -8.12 -1.79 -23.13
C PHE A 249 -9.15 -2.86 -23.48
N TYR A 250 -9.11 -3.40 -24.70
CA TYR A 250 -9.97 -4.52 -25.10
C TYR A 250 -9.80 -5.71 -24.17
N LYS A 251 -8.57 -6.14 -23.88
CA LYS A 251 -8.31 -7.25 -22.95
C LYS A 251 -8.76 -6.92 -21.54
N LEU A 252 -8.54 -5.69 -21.07
CA LEU A 252 -9.00 -5.22 -19.78
C LEU A 252 -10.54 -5.26 -19.67
N PHE A 253 -11.28 -4.82 -20.68
CA PHE A 253 -12.74 -4.83 -20.63
C PHE A 253 -13.38 -6.21 -20.84
N THR A 254 -12.68 -7.13 -21.51
CA THR A 254 -13.22 -8.47 -21.83
C THR A 254 -12.90 -9.53 -20.78
N ASP A 255 -11.84 -9.35 -19.97
CA ASP A 255 -11.38 -10.34 -18.99
C ASP A 255 -11.15 -9.70 -17.62
N GLU A 256 -12.15 -9.75 -16.74
CA GLU A 256 -12.05 -9.18 -15.39
C GLU A 256 -10.97 -9.82 -14.51
N THR A 257 -10.49 -11.01 -14.86
CA THR A 257 -9.40 -11.69 -14.13
C THR A 257 -8.01 -11.27 -14.60
N PHE A 258 -7.90 -10.65 -15.78
CA PHE A 258 -6.63 -10.20 -16.34
C PHE A 258 -5.90 -9.26 -15.36
N LEU A 259 -4.65 -9.59 -15.00
CA LEU A 259 -3.78 -8.89 -14.03
C LEU A 259 -4.20 -8.94 -12.54
N ILE A 260 -5.37 -9.47 -12.20
CA ILE A 260 -5.91 -9.52 -10.82
C ILE A 260 -6.01 -10.96 -10.31
N GLY A 261 -6.21 -11.92 -11.21
CA GLY A 261 -6.52 -13.31 -10.88
C GLY A 261 -8.01 -13.51 -10.56
N PRO A 262 -8.41 -14.73 -10.16
CA PRO A 262 -9.76 -15.02 -9.73
C PRO A 262 -10.03 -14.29 -8.40
N SER A 263 -10.85 -13.25 -8.43
CA SER A 263 -11.29 -12.53 -7.24
C SER A 263 -12.76 -12.85 -6.96
N ARG A 264 -13.19 -12.69 -5.69
CA ARG A 264 -14.62 -12.76 -5.34
C ARG A 264 -15.30 -11.54 -5.97
N THR A 265 -15.98 -11.77 -7.09
CA THR A 265 -16.65 -10.74 -7.91
C THR A 265 -17.62 -9.87 -7.12
N GLU A 266 -18.14 -10.36 -6.00
CA GLU A 266 -19.08 -9.67 -5.11
C GLU A 266 -18.44 -8.54 -4.27
N GLU A 267 -17.12 -8.53 -4.09
CA GLU A 267 -16.39 -7.54 -3.26
C GLU A 267 -15.66 -6.46 -4.08
N MET A 268 -15.83 -6.45 -5.40
CA MET A 268 -15.16 -5.48 -6.28
C MET A 268 -16.15 -4.44 -6.83
N VAL A 269 -15.68 -3.20 -6.94
CA VAL A 269 -16.41 -2.11 -7.63
C VAL A 269 -16.70 -2.45 -9.10
N GLY A 270 -16.01 -3.43 -9.67
CA GLY A 270 -16.04 -3.79 -11.08
C GLY A 270 -15.09 -2.91 -11.89
N ARG A 271 -14.40 -3.50 -12.88
CA ARG A 271 -13.31 -2.81 -13.58
C ARG A 271 -13.76 -1.57 -14.33
N ALA A 272 -14.88 -1.64 -15.03
CA ALA A 272 -15.40 -0.49 -15.79
C ALA A 272 -15.69 0.70 -14.86
N LYS A 273 -16.42 0.47 -13.76
CA LYS A 273 -16.73 1.50 -12.77
C LYS A 273 -15.48 2.04 -12.09
N TYR A 274 -14.52 1.16 -11.77
CA TYR A 274 -13.22 1.56 -11.24
C TYR A 274 -12.52 2.55 -12.17
N MET A 275 -12.36 2.18 -13.45
CA MET A 275 -11.68 2.99 -14.47
C MET A 275 -12.39 4.33 -14.73
N LEU A 276 -13.74 4.32 -14.76
CA LEU A 276 -14.54 5.55 -14.88
C LEU A 276 -14.35 6.49 -13.67
N SER A 277 -14.07 5.94 -12.49
CA SER A 277 -13.87 6.73 -11.27
C SER A 277 -12.46 7.34 -11.19
N GLN A 278 -11.46 6.73 -11.83
CA GLN A 278 -10.05 7.12 -11.67
C GLN A 278 -9.72 8.57 -12.06
N PRO A 279 -10.26 9.16 -13.14
CA PRO A 279 -10.09 10.59 -13.43
C PRO A 279 -10.41 11.49 -12.24
N GLY A 280 -11.57 11.25 -11.61
CA GLY A 280 -12.02 12.00 -10.43
C GLY A 280 -11.10 11.77 -9.22
N VAL A 281 -10.67 10.52 -9.01
CA VAL A 281 -9.68 10.19 -7.96
C VAL A 281 -8.38 10.96 -8.18
N ILE A 282 -7.84 10.99 -9.40
CA ILE A 282 -6.55 11.63 -9.69
C ILE A 282 -6.63 13.15 -9.48
N ILE A 283 -7.66 13.79 -10.05
CA ILE A 283 -7.78 15.25 -10.03
C ILE A 283 -8.33 15.78 -8.70
N PHE A 284 -9.46 15.24 -8.24
CA PHE A 284 -10.19 15.82 -7.11
C PHE A 284 -9.80 15.22 -5.76
N TYR A 285 -9.20 14.03 -5.74
CA TYR A 285 -8.67 13.44 -4.51
C TYR A 285 -7.14 13.64 -4.43
N TYR A 286 -6.35 12.93 -5.25
CA TYR A 286 -4.89 12.93 -5.11
C TYR A 286 -4.24 14.30 -5.30
N LEU A 287 -4.48 14.99 -6.42
CA LEU A 287 -3.85 16.29 -6.66
C LEU A 287 -4.29 17.32 -5.60
N LYS A 288 -5.55 17.27 -5.17
CA LYS A 288 -6.05 18.07 -4.04
C LYS A 288 -5.28 17.79 -2.75
N LYS A 289 -5.03 16.52 -2.40
CA LYS A 289 -4.27 16.14 -1.19
C LYS A 289 -2.79 16.49 -1.27
N LEU A 290 -2.20 16.53 -2.47
CA LEU A 290 -0.81 16.97 -2.68
C LEU A 290 -0.64 18.48 -2.53
N LEU A 291 -1.64 19.27 -2.89
CA LEU A 291 -1.60 20.73 -2.74
C LEU A 291 -2.08 21.18 -1.36
N PHE A 292 -3.08 20.48 -0.81
CA PHE A 292 -3.71 20.77 0.46
C PHE A 292 -3.78 19.46 1.29
N PRO A 293 -2.70 19.10 2.02
CA PRO A 293 -2.59 17.85 2.77
C PRO A 293 -3.40 17.85 4.08
N ILE A 294 -4.68 18.20 3.96
CA ILE A 294 -5.66 18.22 5.04
C ILE A 294 -6.63 17.06 4.86
N ASN A 295 -7.17 16.59 5.99
CA ASN A 295 -8.20 15.55 6.01
C ASN A 295 -7.76 14.23 5.32
N LEU A 296 -6.49 13.86 5.48
CA LEU A 296 -5.96 12.59 4.97
C LEU A 296 -6.70 11.40 5.59
N ASN A 297 -6.98 10.36 4.80
CA ASN A 297 -7.88 9.28 5.16
C ASN A 297 -7.38 7.94 4.59
N ILE A 298 -7.34 6.90 5.43
CA ILE A 298 -6.92 5.55 5.01
C ILE A 298 -7.97 4.86 4.14
N ASP A 299 -9.25 5.22 4.30
CA ASP A 299 -10.36 4.66 3.54
C ASP A 299 -11.31 5.78 3.09
N PRO A 300 -10.92 6.57 2.08
CA PRO A 300 -11.70 7.72 1.64
C PRO A 300 -13.03 7.31 1.02
N ASP A 301 -14.08 8.04 1.36
CA ASP A 301 -15.40 7.88 0.76
C ASP A 301 -15.45 8.60 -0.59
N ILE A 302 -15.27 7.83 -1.66
CA ILE A 302 -15.26 8.32 -3.04
C ILE A 302 -16.44 7.69 -3.76
N GLU A 303 -17.24 8.55 -4.37
CA GLU A 303 -18.38 8.13 -5.16
C GLU A 303 -17.95 7.34 -6.39
N VAL A 304 -18.59 6.19 -6.61
CA VAL A 304 -18.33 5.33 -7.76
C VAL A 304 -18.99 5.95 -8.99
N VAL A 305 -18.19 6.21 -10.01
CA VAL A 305 -18.69 6.71 -11.29
C VAL A 305 -19.20 5.55 -12.16
N ILE A 306 -20.46 5.61 -12.55
CA ILE A 306 -21.14 4.54 -13.30
C ILE A 306 -21.30 4.80 -14.80
N SER A 307 -21.06 6.03 -15.27
CA SER A 307 -21.24 6.42 -16.68
C SER A 307 -20.15 7.36 -17.18
N PHE A 308 -19.71 7.13 -18.42
CA PHE A 308 -18.74 8.00 -19.11
C PHE A 308 -19.31 9.37 -19.47
N LEU A 309 -20.64 9.54 -19.48
CA LEU A 309 -21.30 10.83 -19.70
C LEU A 309 -21.54 11.61 -18.40
N SER A 310 -21.24 11.01 -17.24
CA SER A 310 -21.40 11.69 -15.96
C SER A 310 -20.40 12.85 -15.82
N SER A 311 -20.80 13.90 -15.11
CA SER A 311 -19.91 14.99 -14.73
C SER A 311 -18.72 14.49 -13.89
N GLY A 312 -18.91 13.42 -13.11
CA GLY A 312 -17.87 12.75 -12.33
C GLY A 312 -16.73 12.16 -13.17
N PHE A 313 -16.96 11.86 -14.46
CA PHE A 313 -15.91 11.44 -15.40
C PHE A 313 -15.47 12.59 -16.31
N LEU A 314 -16.42 13.25 -16.98
CA LEU A 314 -16.12 14.22 -18.05
C LEU A 314 -15.31 15.43 -17.54
N VAL A 315 -15.72 16.02 -16.42
CA VAL A 315 -15.04 17.20 -15.86
C VAL A 315 -13.58 16.89 -15.50
N PRO A 316 -13.26 15.87 -14.67
CA PRO A 316 -11.88 15.58 -14.35
C PRO A 316 -11.08 15.06 -15.54
N ALA A 317 -11.70 14.35 -16.49
CA ALA A 317 -11.04 13.94 -17.74
C ALA A 317 -10.61 15.17 -18.57
N LEU A 318 -11.51 16.14 -18.74
CA LEU A 318 -11.20 17.41 -19.40
C LEU A 318 -10.14 18.20 -18.64
N CYS A 319 -10.18 18.22 -17.30
CA CYS A 319 -9.13 18.82 -16.49
C CYS A 319 -7.77 18.14 -16.72
N MET A 320 -7.70 16.80 -16.78
CA MET A 320 -6.44 16.10 -17.09
C MET A 320 -5.92 16.46 -18.48
N VAL A 321 -6.80 16.46 -19.50
CA VAL A 321 -6.42 16.85 -20.86
C VAL A 321 -5.93 18.29 -20.89
N PHE A 322 -6.63 19.22 -20.23
CA PHE A 322 -6.23 20.61 -20.12
C PHE A 322 -4.89 20.77 -19.38
N LEU A 323 -4.67 20.02 -18.30
CA LEU A 323 -3.39 20.02 -17.58
C LEU A 323 -2.24 19.46 -18.43
N LEU A 324 -2.47 18.48 -19.30
CA LEU A 324 -1.41 17.94 -20.16
C LEU A 324 -1.15 18.82 -21.39
N VAL A 325 -2.21 19.18 -22.11
CA VAL A 325 -2.16 19.95 -23.37
C VAL A 325 -1.92 21.42 -23.09
N GLY A 326 -2.65 22.02 -22.16
CA GLY A 326 -2.49 23.42 -21.78
C GLY A 326 -1.08 23.69 -21.28
N PHE A 327 -0.51 22.83 -20.44
CA PHE A 327 0.87 23.02 -20.01
C PHE A 327 1.88 22.86 -21.15
N PHE A 328 1.68 21.88 -22.04
CA PHE A 328 2.53 21.71 -23.21
C PHE A 328 2.52 22.96 -24.12
N LEU A 329 1.34 23.50 -24.40
CA LEU A 329 1.16 24.66 -25.28
C LEU A 329 1.61 25.98 -24.65
N ILE A 330 1.26 26.22 -23.39
CA ILE A 330 1.52 27.47 -22.67
C ILE A 330 2.99 27.58 -22.27
N PHE A 331 3.56 26.52 -21.68
CA PHE A 331 4.89 26.61 -21.11
C PHE A 331 5.98 26.19 -22.07
N ARG A 332 5.67 25.42 -23.14
CA ARG A 332 6.63 24.84 -24.13
C ARG A 332 7.88 24.19 -23.51
N ASN A 333 7.88 23.97 -22.20
CA ASN A 333 9.05 23.63 -21.43
C ASN A 333 9.04 22.12 -21.18
N ARG A 334 9.96 21.43 -21.86
CA ARG A 334 10.09 19.97 -21.81
C ARG A 334 10.35 19.44 -20.41
N PHE A 335 10.98 20.23 -19.54
CA PHE A 335 11.19 19.88 -18.14
C PHE A 335 9.85 19.80 -17.39
N ILE A 336 9.00 20.83 -17.54
CA ILE A 336 7.70 20.87 -16.87
C ILE A 336 6.81 19.74 -17.39
N PHE A 337 6.77 19.56 -18.71
CA PHE A 337 6.00 18.48 -19.33
C PHE A 337 6.48 17.10 -18.85
N PHE A 338 7.80 16.89 -18.73
CA PHE A 338 8.36 15.64 -18.21
C PHE A 338 7.83 15.31 -16.81
N PHE A 339 7.88 16.26 -15.87
CA PHE A 339 7.44 16.02 -14.49
C PHE A 339 5.91 16.00 -14.31
N LEU A 340 5.15 16.64 -15.21
CA LEU A 340 3.69 16.43 -15.27
C LEU A 340 3.38 14.99 -15.71
N CYS A 341 3.99 14.52 -16.79
CA CYS A 341 3.81 13.15 -17.25
C CYS A 341 4.38 12.10 -16.28
N TRP A 342 5.46 12.40 -15.53
CA TRP A 342 5.98 11.55 -14.45
C TRP A 342 4.87 11.12 -13.48
N PHE A 343 4.05 12.09 -13.06
CA PHE A 343 2.93 11.83 -12.14
C PHE A 343 1.95 10.81 -12.73
N PHE A 344 1.49 10.99 -13.97
CA PHE A 344 0.54 10.09 -14.62
C PHE A 344 1.13 8.73 -15.00
N ILE A 345 2.37 8.70 -15.51
CA ILE A 345 3.05 7.47 -15.91
C ILE A 345 3.17 6.53 -14.72
N ILE A 346 3.68 7.04 -13.59
CA ILE A 346 3.91 6.25 -12.39
C ILE A 346 2.59 5.80 -11.74
N LEU A 347 1.55 6.63 -11.81
CA LEU A 347 0.25 6.30 -11.22
C LEU A 347 -0.58 5.33 -12.09
N SER A 348 -0.26 5.19 -13.39
CA SER A 348 -1.03 4.40 -14.35
C SER A 348 -1.26 2.92 -13.98
N PRO A 349 -0.32 2.18 -13.36
CA PRO A 349 -0.59 0.79 -13.00
C PRO A 349 -1.68 0.68 -11.92
N SER A 350 -1.61 1.52 -10.88
CA SER A 350 -2.49 1.43 -9.70
C SER A 350 -3.77 2.24 -9.81
N SER A 351 -3.85 3.22 -10.72
CA SER A 351 -5.00 4.11 -10.89
C SER A 351 -5.47 4.20 -12.35
N SER A 352 -5.20 3.18 -13.17
CA SER A 352 -5.77 3.06 -14.52
C SER A 352 -5.84 1.61 -15.02
N ILE A 353 -4.74 0.85 -14.90
CA ILE A 353 -4.60 -0.46 -15.56
C ILE A 353 -5.08 -1.62 -14.67
N VAL A 354 -4.68 -1.64 -13.40
CA VAL A 354 -5.02 -2.74 -12.47
C VAL A 354 -6.19 -2.31 -11.59
N THR A 355 -7.32 -3.03 -11.69
CA THR A 355 -8.45 -2.82 -10.78
C THR A 355 -8.09 -3.28 -9.38
N LEU A 356 -8.41 -2.46 -8.39
CA LEU A 356 -8.21 -2.75 -6.98
C LEU A 356 -9.54 -2.62 -6.25
N HIS A 357 -9.65 -3.24 -5.07
CA HIS A 357 -10.86 -3.16 -4.24
C HIS A 357 -11.19 -1.72 -3.83
N ASP A 358 -10.16 -0.96 -3.44
CA ASP A 358 -10.34 0.45 -3.03
C ASP A 358 -10.14 1.38 -4.23
N LEU A 359 -11.07 2.33 -4.42
CA LEU A 359 -10.97 3.34 -5.48
C LEU A 359 -9.74 4.23 -5.34
N ALA A 360 -9.35 4.56 -4.11
CA ALA A 360 -8.16 5.34 -3.81
C ALA A 360 -7.47 4.87 -2.54
N ALA A 361 -6.15 5.03 -2.51
CA ALA A 361 -5.35 4.93 -1.31
C ALA A 361 -4.18 5.93 -1.41
N GLU A 362 -3.89 6.66 -0.34
CA GLU A 362 -2.96 7.79 -0.37
C GLU A 362 -1.55 7.34 -0.66
N HIS A 363 -1.18 6.15 -0.17
CA HIS A 363 0.11 5.55 -0.43
C HIS A 363 0.42 5.31 -1.93
N ARG A 364 -0.60 5.24 -2.81
CA ARG A 364 -0.42 5.02 -4.26
C ARG A 364 0.28 6.20 -4.95
N VAL A 365 0.19 7.41 -4.37
CA VAL A 365 0.83 8.59 -4.95
C VAL A 365 2.24 8.82 -4.41
N TYR A 366 2.78 7.93 -3.58
CA TYR A 366 4.09 8.08 -2.95
C TYR A 366 5.16 8.54 -3.95
N LEU A 367 5.53 7.73 -4.94
CA LEU A 367 6.56 8.09 -5.92
C LEU A 367 6.07 9.10 -6.98
N ALA A 368 4.79 9.02 -7.35
CA ALA A 368 4.20 9.91 -8.36
C ALA A 368 4.29 11.38 -7.89
N SER A 369 4.07 11.63 -6.59
CA SER A 369 4.10 12.95 -5.97
C SER A 369 5.43 13.67 -6.12
N ALA A 370 6.54 12.94 -6.28
CA ALA A 370 7.87 13.53 -6.51
C ALA A 370 7.88 14.46 -7.73
N GLY A 371 7.11 14.16 -8.77
CA GLY A 371 6.99 15.04 -9.93
C GLY A 371 6.32 16.37 -9.60
N ILE A 372 5.21 16.33 -8.85
CA ILE A 372 4.49 17.54 -8.40
C ILE A 372 5.35 18.38 -7.46
N PHE A 373 6.02 17.76 -6.48
CA PHE A 373 6.91 18.48 -5.56
C PHE A 373 8.11 19.11 -6.28
N THR A 374 8.62 18.45 -7.32
CA THR A 374 9.67 19.03 -8.18
C THR A 374 9.18 20.26 -8.94
N LEU A 375 7.97 20.22 -9.49
CA LEU A 375 7.36 21.37 -10.18
C LEU A 375 7.11 22.54 -9.23
N LEU A 376 6.65 22.27 -8.00
CA LEU A 376 6.47 23.29 -6.97
C LEU A 376 7.83 23.93 -6.60
N ALA A 377 8.86 23.12 -6.33
CA ALA A 377 10.19 23.62 -6.02
C ALA A 377 10.80 24.44 -7.18
N TYR A 378 10.63 23.99 -8.42
CA TYR A 378 11.03 24.70 -9.62
C TYR A 378 10.31 26.05 -9.75
N GLY A 379 8.98 26.06 -9.62
CA GLY A 379 8.16 27.27 -9.69
C GLY A 379 8.55 28.29 -8.62
N SER A 380 8.73 27.86 -7.37
CA SER A 380 9.22 28.72 -6.28
C SER A 380 10.59 29.32 -6.58
N SER A 381 11.51 28.54 -7.16
CA SER A 381 12.84 29.03 -7.58
C SER A 381 12.76 30.08 -8.68
N GLU A 382 11.85 29.93 -9.65
CA GLU A 382 11.63 30.93 -10.70
C GLU A 382 11.03 32.24 -10.16
N VAL A 383 10.07 32.16 -9.24
CA VAL A 383 9.49 33.35 -8.59
C VAL A 383 10.57 34.10 -7.80
N THR A 384 11.34 33.40 -6.97
CA THR A 384 12.44 34.00 -6.20
C THR A 384 13.56 34.56 -7.07
N ARG A 385 13.80 33.96 -8.25
CA ARG A 385 14.69 34.53 -9.27
C ARG A 385 14.19 35.88 -9.78
N LYS A 386 12.91 35.96 -10.15
CA LYS A 386 12.30 37.17 -10.72
C LYS A 386 12.19 38.32 -9.72
N TRP A 387 11.98 38.02 -8.44
CA TRP A 387 12.03 39.02 -7.36
C TRP A 387 13.46 39.44 -6.99
N GLY A 388 14.44 38.95 -7.74
CA GLY A 388 15.80 39.45 -7.75
C GLY A 388 16.59 39.16 -6.49
N GLU A 389 16.52 37.94 -5.93
CA GLU A 389 17.36 37.39 -4.84
C GLU A 389 17.72 38.32 -3.63
N THR A 390 17.11 39.50 -3.51
CA THR A 390 17.52 40.61 -2.63
C THR A 390 17.17 40.34 -1.17
N ARG A 391 16.37 39.30 -0.91
CA ARG A 391 15.83 38.94 0.40
C ARG A 391 16.04 37.44 0.69
N PRO A 392 17.29 36.93 0.66
CA PRO A 392 17.56 35.50 0.79
C PRO A 392 17.12 34.96 2.16
N LEU A 393 17.25 35.78 3.22
CA LEU A 393 16.82 35.42 4.57
C LEU A 393 15.30 35.19 4.65
N GLN A 394 14.50 36.04 4.01
CA GLN A 394 13.03 35.91 4.02
C GLN A 394 12.58 34.67 3.26
N ILE A 395 13.24 34.35 2.14
CA ILE A 395 12.98 33.12 1.37
C ILE A 395 13.29 31.89 2.22
N VAL A 396 14.46 31.87 2.88
CA VAL A 396 14.84 30.75 3.77
C VAL A 396 13.86 30.63 4.93
N LEU A 397 13.49 31.74 5.58
CA LEU A 397 12.52 31.75 6.67
C LEU A 397 11.16 31.20 6.21
N PHE A 398 10.65 31.65 5.06
CA PHE A 398 9.40 31.16 4.49
C PHE A 398 9.45 29.65 4.23
N VAL A 399 10.54 29.18 3.61
CA VAL A 399 10.77 27.74 3.36
C VAL A 399 10.81 26.95 4.67
N CYS A 400 11.52 27.45 5.69
CA CYS A 400 11.59 26.81 7.00
C CYS A 400 10.22 26.75 7.69
N VAL A 401 9.44 27.82 7.64
CA VAL A 401 8.07 27.86 8.19
C VAL A 401 7.17 26.89 7.44
N PHE A 402 7.23 26.86 6.11
CA PHE A 402 6.41 25.96 5.30
C PHE A 402 6.77 24.48 5.54
N VAL A 403 8.06 24.13 5.55
CA VAL A 403 8.53 22.78 5.87
C VAL A 403 8.18 22.41 7.30
N GLY A 404 8.32 23.33 8.26
CA GLY A 404 7.92 23.14 9.65
C GLY A 404 6.42 22.88 9.79
N PHE A 405 5.59 23.58 9.03
CA PHE A 405 4.15 23.34 8.98
C PHE A 405 3.82 21.95 8.44
N LEU A 406 4.41 21.53 7.32
CA LEU A 406 4.23 20.18 6.79
C LEU A 406 4.72 19.10 7.76
N ALA A 407 5.88 19.31 8.39
CA ALA A 407 6.42 18.44 9.41
C ALA A 407 5.45 18.27 10.60
N MET A 408 4.87 19.36 11.11
CA MET A 408 3.88 19.30 12.17
C MET A 408 2.61 18.53 11.75
N LEU A 409 2.12 18.73 10.52
CA LEU A 409 0.99 17.98 9.99
C LEU A 409 1.30 16.47 9.88
N THR A 410 2.51 16.12 9.46
CA THR A 410 2.98 14.72 9.39
C THR A 410 3.07 14.11 10.78
N MET A 411 3.71 14.79 11.75
CA MET A 411 3.77 14.32 13.12
C MET A 411 2.37 14.12 13.73
N LYS A 412 1.42 15.03 13.45
CA LYS A 412 0.01 14.88 13.85
C LYS A 412 -0.69 13.73 13.11
N ARG A 413 -0.36 13.48 11.85
CA ARG A 413 -0.91 12.33 11.12
C ARG A 413 -0.38 11.02 11.69
N ASN A 414 0.87 10.97 12.12
CA ASN A 414 1.49 9.79 12.73
C ASN A 414 0.75 9.34 14.01
N THR A 415 0.21 10.27 14.80
CA THR A 415 -0.54 9.94 16.02
C THR A 415 -1.88 9.25 15.74
N VAL A 416 -2.46 9.42 14.53
CA VAL A 416 -3.68 8.70 14.14
C VAL A 416 -3.44 7.19 14.11
N TRP A 417 -2.23 6.76 13.77
CA TRP A 417 -1.84 5.36 13.67
C TRP A 417 -1.48 4.70 15.02
N HIS A 418 -1.54 5.46 16.13
CA HIS A 418 -1.10 5.01 17.45
C HIS A 418 -1.96 3.87 18.03
N SER A 419 -3.22 3.74 17.61
CA SER A 419 -4.09 2.65 18.03
C SER A 419 -5.15 2.37 16.98
N GLU A 420 -5.71 1.17 17.01
CA GLU A 420 -6.80 0.80 16.11
C GLU A 420 -8.00 1.75 16.29
N LEU A 421 -8.33 2.09 17.55
CA LEU A 421 -9.39 3.06 17.86
C LEU A 421 -9.13 4.42 17.21
N SER A 422 -7.94 5.00 17.42
CA SER A 422 -7.62 6.33 16.87
C SER A 422 -7.67 6.35 15.34
N LEU A 423 -7.23 5.26 14.69
CA LEU A 423 -7.22 5.15 13.24
C LEU A 423 -8.65 5.09 12.68
N TRP A 424 -9.49 4.21 13.22
CA TRP A 424 -10.84 4.03 12.70
C TRP A 424 -11.82 5.10 13.15
N GLN A 425 -11.59 5.73 14.31
CA GLN A 425 -12.34 6.93 14.72
C GLN A 425 -12.07 8.09 13.75
N ASP A 426 -10.80 8.34 13.44
CA ASP A 426 -10.40 9.36 12.45
C ASP A 426 -11.00 9.05 11.07
N THR A 427 -10.98 7.79 10.66
CA THR A 427 -11.54 7.34 9.37
C THR A 427 -13.07 7.48 9.33
N TYR A 428 -13.78 7.08 10.39
CA TYR A 428 -15.23 7.19 10.49
C TYR A 428 -15.69 8.65 10.44
N HIS A 429 -15.00 9.56 11.13
CA HIS A 429 -15.31 10.99 11.05
C HIS A 429 -15.18 11.56 9.63
N LYS A 430 -14.31 10.98 8.80
CA LYS A 430 -14.00 11.46 7.45
C LYS A 430 -14.75 10.72 6.35
N SER A 431 -15.21 9.51 6.64
CA SER A 431 -15.96 8.61 5.77
C SER A 431 -17.15 7.99 6.53
N PRO A 432 -18.11 8.80 7.03
CA PRO A 432 -19.15 8.30 7.92
C PRO A 432 -20.16 7.36 7.23
N HIS A 433 -20.20 7.35 5.89
CA HIS A 433 -21.11 6.49 5.12
C HIS A 433 -20.51 5.14 4.74
N LYS A 434 -19.19 4.94 4.92
CA LYS A 434 -18.55 3.65 4.65
C LYS A 434 -18.78 2.64 5.76
N LEU A 435 -19.01 1.39 5.37
CA LEU A 435 -19.19 0.27 6.29
C LEU A 435 -17.88 -0.16 6.97
N ARG A 436 -16.76 -0.17 6.22
CA ARG A 436 -15.46 -0.64 6.74
C ARG A 436 -14.99 0.14 7.97
N PRO A 437 -15.04 1.49 8.01
CA PRO A 437 -14.67 2.24 9.21
C PRO A 437 -15.55 1.92 10.41
N LEU A 438 -16.87 1.77 10.23
CA LEU A 438 -17.80 1.41 11.30
C LEU A 438 -17.49 0.04 11.91
N ILE A 439 -17.29 -0.98 11.06
CA ILE A 439 -17.02 -2.36 11.51
C ILE A 439 -15.69 -2.44 12.26
N ASN A 440 -14.66 -1.76 11.76
CA ASN A 440 -13.37 -1.75 12.44
C ASN A 440 -13.37 -0.88 13.69
N LEU A 441 -14.12 0.21 13.72
CA LEU A 441 -14.32 1.02 14.93
C LEU A 441 -15.04 0.23 16.02
N ALA A 442 -16.09 -0.52 15.66
CA ALA A 442 -16.79 -1.44 16.55
C ALA A 442 -15.84 -2.50 17.12
N ARG A 443 -15.02 -3.11 16.26
CA ARG A 443 -13.98 -4.07 16.67
C ARG A 443 -12.98 -3.44 17.63
N ALA A 444 -12.53 -2.22 17.35
CA ALA A 444 -11.59 -1.49 18.20
C ALA A 444 -12.14 -1.25 19.61
N HIS A 445 -13.43 -0.92 19.73
CA HIS A 445 -14.12 -0.79 21.02
C HIS A 445 -14.25 -2.14 21.72
N SER A 446 -14.63 -3.20 20.99
CA SER A 446 -14.72 -4.57 21.53
C SER A 446 -13.38 -5.01 22.13
N LEU A 447 -12.27 -4.82 21.42
CA LEU A 447 -10.92 -5.16 21.90
C LEU A 447 -10.47 -4.34 23.12
N ARG A 448 -11.07 -3.18 23.38
CA ARG A 448 -10.82 -2.37 24.59
C ARG A 448 -11.74 -2.73 25.77
N GLY A 449 -12.72 -3.61 25.55
CA GLY A 449 -13.74 -3.95 26.55
C GLY A 449 -14.97 -3.05 26.53
N ASP A 450 -15.06 -2.09 25.61
CA ASP A 450 -16.22 -1.17 25.48
C ASP A 450 -17.36 -1.85 24.70
N ALA A 451 -17.89 -2.97 25.21
CA ALA A 451 -18.85 -3.81 24.51
C ALA A 451 -20.13 -3.05 24.07
N GLU A 452 -20.59 -2.08 24.85
CA GLU A 452 -21.77 -1.27 24.54
C GLU A 452 -21.57 -0.39 23.30
N GLN A 453 -20.42 0.27 23.22
CA GLN A 453 -20.08 1.11 22.08
C GLN A 453 -19.80 0.27 20.83
N ALA A 454 -19.20 -0.91 21.00
CA ALA A 454 -19.01 -1.89 19.93
C ALA A 454 -20.35 -2.36 19.33
N ILE A 455 -21.31 -2.76 20.18
CA ILE A 455 -22.65 -3.16 19.76
C ILE A 455 -23.32 -2.05 18.95
N LYS A 456 -23.32 -0.81 19.48
CA LYS A 456 -23.91 0.35 18.80
C LYS A 456 -23.36 0.56 17.39
N TYR A 457 -22.04 0.47 17.22
CA TYR A 457 -21.42 0.63 15.89
C TYR A 457 -21.66 -0.56 14.95
N TYR A 458 -21.72 -1.79 15.46
CA TYR A 458 -22.12 -2.95 14.66
C TYR A 458 -23.57 -2.86 14.21
N GLU A 459 -24.48 -2.41 15.06
CA GLU A 459 -25.88 -2.17 14.71
C GLU A 459 -26.00 -1.06 13.66
N GLU A 460 -25.28 0.06 13.81
CA GLU A 460 -25.23 1.10 12.77
C GLU A 460 -24.70 0.56 11.44
N ALA A 461 -23.68 -0.30 11.46
CA ALA A 461 -23.17 -0.94 10.26
C ALA A 461 -24.23 -1.84 9.60
N LEU A 462 -24.99 -2.62 10.38
CA LEU A 462 -26.04 -3.51 9.87
C LEU A 462 -27.26 -2.74 9.36
N LEU A 463 -27.55 -1.55 9.90
CA LEU A 463 -28.58 -0.66 9.33
C LEU A 463 -28.21 -0.17 7.93
N LYS A 464 -26.93 0.12 7.69
CA LYS A 464 -26.41 0.55 6.38
C LYS A 464 -26.17 -0.62 5.42
N GLY A 465 -25.78 -1.78 5.95
CA GLY A 465 -25.45 -2.98 5.21
C GLY A 465 -25.91 -4.24 5.95
N PRO A 466 -27.15 -4.73 5.69
CA PRO A 466 -27.72 -5.85 6.45
C PRO A 466 -26.97 -7.18 6.30
N TRP A 467 -26.22 -7.34 5.20
CA TRP A 467 -25.59 -8.59 4.79
C TRP A 467 -24.07 -8.57 4.97
N VAL A 468 -23.57 -7.95 6.04
CA VAL A 468 -22.13 -7.94 6.34
C VAL A 468 -21.78 -9.05 7.32
N PHE A 469 -20.96 -10.00 6.86
CA PHE A 469 -20.52 -11.14 7.65
C PHE A 469 -19.85 -10.73 8.96
N ALA A 470 -18.83 -9.87 8.88
CA ALA A 470 -18.02 -9.48 10.04
C ALA A 470 -18.84 -8.78 11.13
N ALA A 471 -19.85 -7.98 10.74
CA ALA A 471 -20.73 -7.32 11.70
C ALA A 471 -21.64 -8.33 12.41
N ASN A 472 -22.29 -9.22 11.66
CA ASN A 472 -23.15 -10.26 12.26
C ASN A 472 -22.35 -11.23 13.14
N TYR A 473 -21.19 -11.71 12.68
CA TYR A 473 -20.36 -12.64 13.45
C TYR A 473 -19.88 -12.02 14.78
N ASN A 474 -19.28 -10.82 14.73
CA ASN A 474 -18.74 -10.18 15.93
C ASN A 474 -19.84 -9.69 16.89
N LEU A 475 -20.98 -9.23 16.36
CA LEU A 475 -22.13 -8.88 17.20
C LEU A 475 -22.72 -10.11 17.89
N GLY A 476 -22.74 -11.26 17.21
CA GLY A 476 -23.11 -12.55 17.80
C GLY A 476 -22.19 -12.95 18.96
N ASP A 477 -20.89 -12.77 18.79
CA ASP A 477 -19.89 -13.06 19.84
C ASP A 477 -20.08 -12.13 21.06
N LEU A 478 -20.25 -10.83 20.83
CA LEU A 478 -20.53 -9.85 21.90
C LEU A 478 -21.83 -10.15 22.66
N TYR A 479 -22.89 -10.56 21.95
CA TYR A 479 -24.13 -10.95 22.61
C TYR A 479 -23.98 -12.24 23.41
N LEU A 480 -23.16 -13.18 22.94
CA LEU A 480 -22.85 -14.41 23.68
C LEU A 480 -22.09 -14.10 24.97
N GLU A 481 -21.09 -13.21 24.91
CA GLU A 481 -20.34 -12.75 26.10
C GLU A 481 -21.24 -12.07 27.14
N LYS A 482 -22.28 -11.34 26.69
CA LYS A 482 -23.29 -10.72 27.57
C LYS A 482 -24.36 -11.70 28.08
N GLY A 483 -24.32 -12.96 27.67
CA GLY A 483 -25.33 -13.96 28.03
C GLY A 483 -26.65 -13.82 27.25
N LEU A 484 -26.71 -12.97 26.23
CA LEU A 484 -27.86 -12.80 25.33
C LEU A 484 -27.85 -13.87 24.23
N VAL A 485 -27.97 -15.13 24.66
CA VAL A 485 -27.75 -16.30 23.81
C VAL A 485 -28.72 -16.37 22.61
N ALA A 486 -29.97 -15.94 22.78
CA ALA A 486 -30.96 -15.96 21.70
C ALA A 486 -30.58 -15.00 20.55
N ASP A 487 -30.16 -13.78 20.89
CA ASP A 487 -29.68 -12.79 19.91
C ASP A 487 -28.38 -13.25 19.26
N ALA A 488 -27.46 -13.84 20.03
CA ALA A 488 -26.22 -14.42 19.50
C ALA A 488 -26.51 -15.47 18.42
N VAL A 489 -27.41 -16.43 18.69
CA VAL A 489 -27.81 -17.45 17.71
C VAL A 489 -28.40 -16.82 16.46
N ARG A 490 -29.27 -15.81 16.60
CA ARG A 490 -29.85 -15.09 15.44
C ARG A 490 -28.75 -14.50 14.55
N HIS A 491 -27.77 -13.82 15.14
CA HIS A 491 -26.70 -13.19 14.38
C HIS A 491 -25.72 -14.20 13.77
N PHE A 492 -25.39 -15.30 14.46
CA PHE A 492 -24.60 -16.38 13.87
C PHE A 492 -25.33 -17.08 12.70
N LEU A 493 -26.65 -17.28 12.80
CA LEU A 493 -27.45 -17.81 11.68
C LEU A 493 -27.48 -16.86 10.48
N LEU A 494 -27.50 -15.54 10.71
CA LEU A 494 -27.37 -14.55 9.64
C LEU A 494 -25.96 -14.59 9.03
N ALA A 495 -24.92 -14.64 9.85
CA ALA A 495 -23.53 -14.77 9.39
C ALA A 495 -23.33 -16.03 8.52
N SER A 496 -23.92 -17.17 8.90
CA SER A 496 -23.83 -18.42 8.12
C SER A 496 -24.60 -18.35 6.80
N ARG A 497 -25.60 -17.48 6.69
CA ARG A 497 -26.30 -17.25 5.40
C ARG A 497 -25.50 -16.32 4.50
N VAL A 498 -24.85 -15.30 5.06
CA VAL A 498 -24.02 -14.35 4.30
C VAL A 498 -22.79 -15.03 3.74
N ASN A 499 -22.10 -15.84 4.55
CA ASN A 499 -20.92 -16.58 4.12
C ASN A 499 -21.02 -18.06 4.57
N PRO A 500 -21.66 -18.91 3.76
CA PRO A 500 -21.93 -20.31 4.10
C PRO A 500 -20.67 -21.19 4.12
N GLU A 501 -19.53 -20.68 3.65
CA GLU A 501 -18.27 -21.44 3.62
C GLU A 501 -17.37 -21.17 4.85
N THR A 502 -17.88 -20.45 5.86
CA THR A 502 -17.08 -20.06 7.03
C THR A 502 -17.28 -21.04 8.20
N PRO A 503 -16.35 -21.98 8.44
CA PRO A 503 -16.50 -23.02 9.45
C PRO A 503 -16.63 -22.47 10.88
N GLU A 504 -16.03 -21.31 11.17
CA GLU A 504 -16.05 -20.64 12.47
C GLU A 504 -17.48 -20.32 12.94
N THR A 505 -18.37 -19.99 12.00
CA THR A 505 -19.77 -19.68 12.34
C THR A 505 -20.52 -20.92 12.81
N PHE A 506 -20.33 -22.04 12.13
CA PHE A 506 -20.95 -23.31 12.49
C PHE A 506 -20.34 -23.90 13.77
N ALA A 507 -19.03 -23.70 13.98
CA ALA A 507 -18.38 -24.05 15.24
C ALA A 507 -19.02 -23.31 16.43
N LYS A 508 -19.21 -21.99 16.32
CA LYS A 508 -19.88 -21.18 17.36
C LYS A 508 -21.32 -21.63 17.61
N LEU A 509 -22.10 -21.89 16.55
CA LEU A 509 -23.45 -22.44 16.70
C LEU A 509 -23.44 -23.81 17.41
N GLY A 510 -22.51 -24.70 17.05
CA GLY A 510 -22.33 -25.99 17.69
C GLY A 510 -22.02 -25.89 19.19
N GLU A 511 -21.13 -24.97 19.57
CA GLU A 511 -20.79 -24.67 20.97
C GLU A 511 -22.00 -24.18 21.77
N ILE A 512 -22.80 -23.28 21.19
CA ILE A 512 -24.02 -22.77 21.81
C ILE A 512 -25.05 -23.89 21.98
N TYR A 513 -25.26 -24.73 20.97
CA TYR A 513 -26.22 -25.85 21.08
C TYR A 513 -25.74 -26.94 22.04
N LEU A 514 -24.43 -27.15 22.15
CA LEU A 514 -23.83 -28.05 23.13
C LEU A 514 -24.11 -27.57 24.56
N SER A 515 -23.92 -26.27 24.85
CA SER A 515 -24.20 -25.69 26.17
C SER A 515 -25.70 -25.72 26.53
N GLN A 516 -26.57 -25.62 25.52
CA GLN A 516 -28.03 -25.80 25.66
C GLN A 516 -28.46 -27.28 25.77
N LYS A 517 -27.53 -28.24 25.81
CA LYS A 517 -27.79 -29.69 25.82
C LYS A 517 -28.57 -30.21 24.59
N LYS A 518 -28.60 -29.43 23.51
CA LYS A 518 -29.21 -29.82 22.22
C LYS A 518 -28.20 -30.60 21.40
N TYR A 519 -27.80 -31.77 21.91
CA TYR A 519 -26.67 -32.55 21.42
C TYR A 519 -26.75 -32.94 19.93
N LYS A 520 -27.95 -33.24 19.42
CA LYS A 520 -28.15 -33.56 17.99
C LYS A 520 -27.85 -32.36 17.07
N LEU A 521 -28.26 -31.16 17.48
CA LEU A 521 -27.97 -29.93 16.71
C LEU A 521 -26.48 -29.60 16.80
N ALA A 522 -25.89 -29.72 17.98
CA ALA A 522 -24.44 -29.52 18.17
C ALA A 522 -23.63 -30.45 17.26
N ASP A 523 -23.97 -31.75 17.20
CA ASP A 523 -23.31 -32.73 16.33
C ASP A 523 -23.39 -32.32 14.85
N SER A 524 -24.58 -31.93 14.38
CA SER A 524 -24.79 -31.51 13.00
C SER A 524 -23.95 -30.28 12.63
N TYR A 525 -23.96 -29.25 13.48
CA TYR A 525 -23.21 -28.01 13.23
C TYR A 525 -21.69 -28.23 13.28
N PHE A 526 -21.20 -29.02 14.23
CA PHE A 526 -19.78 -29.34 14.28
C PHE A 526 -19.31 -30.20 13.10
N LYS A 527 -20.11 -31.19 12.67
CA LYS A 527 -19.79 -31.98 11.46
C LYS A 527 -19.71 -31.09 10.23
N HIS A 528 -20.65 -30.16 10.06
CA HIS A 528 -20.60 -29.23 8.95
C HIS A 528 -19.36 -28.31 8.99
N ALA A 529 -18.98 -27.82 10.19
CA ALA A 529 -17.74 -27.06 10.33
C ALA A 529 -16.49 -27.88 9.93
N VAL A 530 -16.47 -29.19 10.20
CA VAL A 530 -15.39 -30.10 9.79
C VAL A 530 -15.42 -30.39 8.28
N GLU A 531 -16.61 -30.50 7.67
CA GLU A 531 -16.75 -30.63 6.22
C GLU A 531 -16.13 -29.43 5.49
N LEU A 532 -16.39 -28.22 5.99
CA LEU A 532 -15.82 -26.99 5.45
C LEU A 532 -14.32 -26.85 5.73
N ASN A 533 -13.85 -27.27 6.90
CA ASN A 533 -12.43 -27.27 7.24
C ASN A 533 -11.99 -28.58 7.95
N PRO A 534 -11.47 -29.56 7.19
CA PRO A 534 -11.00 -30.84 7.72
C PRO A 534 -9.76 -30.76 8.63
N ARG A 535 -9.21 -29.57 8.86
CA ARG A 535 -8.06 -29.30 9.73
C ARG A 535 -8.42 -28.43 10.94
N TYR A 536 -9.70 -28.20 11.20
CA TYR A 536 -10.13 -27.33 12.30
C TYR A 536 -10.05 -28.04 13.66
N SER A 537 -8.86 -28.02 14.28
CA SER A 537 -8.57 -28.81 15.49
C SER A 537 -9.58 -28.61 16.63
N ILE A 538 -9.98 -27.37 16.90
CA ILE A 538 -10.90 -27.05 18.00
C ILE A 538 -12.27 -27.74 17.85
N VAL A 539 -12.76 -27.87 16.62
CA VAL A 539 -14.05 -28.51 16.34
C VAL A 539 -13.97 -30.01 16.57
N PHE A 540 -12.84 -30.64 16.20
CA PHE A 540 -12.59 -32.04 16.54
C PHE A 540 -12.55 -32.26 18.06
N LYS A 541 -11.95 -31.33 18.82
CA LYS A 541 -12.00 -31.39 20.28
C LYS A 541 -13.44 -31.35 20.79
N ASN A 542 -14.25 -30.42 20.29
CA ASN A 542 -15.65 -30.27 20.70
C ASN A 542 -16.52 -31.48 20.30
N LEU A 543 -16.30 -32.07 19.12
CA LEU A 543 -16.91 -33.35 18.72
C LEU A 543 -16.50 -34.49 19.63
N GLY A 544 -15.23 -34.53 20.07
CA GLY A 544 -14.72 -35.48 21.04
C GLY A 544 -15.47 -35.39 22.37
N VAL A 545 -15.58 -34.17 22.92
CA VAL A 545 -16.35 -33.90 24.16
C VAL A 545 -17.80 -34.34 24.00
N LEU A 546 -18.47 -33.91 22.93
CA LEU A 546 -19.86 -34.24 22.64
C LEU A 546 -20.09 -35.76 22.54
N ASN A 547 -19.25 -36.48 21.80
CA ASN A 547 -19.43 -37.92 21.59
C ASN A 547 -19.07 -38.75 22.81
N TYR A 548 -18.00 -38.38 23.52
CA TYR A 548 -17.51 -39.11 24.67
C TYR A 548 -18.42 -38.94 25.89
N TYR A 549 -18.80 -37.70 26.21
CA TYR A 549 -19.52 -37.39 27.45
C TYR A 549 -21.04 -37.31 27.31
N HIS A 550 -21.58 -37.05 26.10
CA HIS A 550 -23.00 -36.72 25.95
C HIS A 550 -23.78 -37.63 25.00
N LEU A 551 -23.15 -38.20 23.98
CA LEU A 551 -23.81 -39.12 23.02
C LEU A 551 -23.56 -40.61 23.31
N ASN A 552 -22.87 -40.94 24.40
CA ASN A 552 -22.53 -42.32 24.78
C ASN A 552 -21.77 -43.09 23.68
N ASN A 553 -20.93 -42.40 22.91
CA ASN A 553 -20.12 -42.95 21.82
C ASN A 553 -18.62 -42.77 22.11
N PRO A 554 -18.07 -43.38 23.17
CA PRO A 554 -16.72 -43.11 23.65
C PRO A 554 -15.64 -43.44 22.61
N LYS A 555 -15.79 -44.54 21.84
CA LYS A 555 -14.86 -44.89 20.75
C LYS A 555 -14.72 -43.78 19.72
N GLN A 556 -15.85 -43.23 19.26
CA GLN A 556 -15.86 -42.15 18.28
C GLN A 556 -15.32 -40.84 18.88
N GLY A 557 -15.67 -40.54 20.14
CA GLY A 557 -15.15 -39.39 20.87
C GLY A 557 -13.62 -39.41 20.96
N LEU A 558 -13.03 -40.55 21.27
CA LEU A 558 -11.57 -40.74 21.31
C LEU A 558 -10.91 -40.59 19.95
N THR A 559 -11.55 -41.05 18.87
CA THR A 559 -11.07 -40.81 17.49
C THR A 559 -11.01 -39.32 17.18
N TYR A 560 -12.04 -38.56 17.52
CA TYR A 560 -12.04 -37.11 17.32
C TYR A 560 -11.00 -36.39 18.18
N PHE A 561 -10.83 -36.80 19.43
CA PHE A 561 -9.76 -36.31 20.30
C PHE A 561 -8.36 -36.58 19.74
N SER A 562 -8.11 -37.79 19.23
CA SER A 562 -6.85 -38.14 18.58
C SER A 562 -6.59 -37.29 17.33
N ARG A 563 -7.62 -37.07 16.50
CA ARG A 563 -7.52 -36.19 15.32
C ARG A 563 -7.20 -34.75 15.71
N SER A 564 -7.86 -34.24 16.75
CA SER A 564 -7.60 -32.90 17.30
C SER A 564 -6.14 -32.78 17.77
N LEU A 565 -5.63 -33.72 18.57
CA LEU A 565 -4.23 -33.73 19.00
C LEU A 565 -3.22 -33.88 17.85
N THR A 566 -3.60 -34.56 16.77
CA THR A 566 -2.75 -34.67 15.57
C THR A 566 -2.64 -33.33 14.85
N LEU A 567 -3.72 -32.53 14.86
CA LEU A 567 -3.76 -31.22 14.21
C LEU A 567 -3.14 -30.13 15.08
N ASP A 568 -3.35 -30.19 16.40
CA ASP A 568 -2.74 -29.29 17.39
C ASP A 568 -2.30 -30.06 18.65
N PRO A 569 -1.04 -30.54 18.69
CA PRO A 569 -0.52 -31.31 19.81
C PRO A 569 -0.37 -30.53 21.12
N GLY A 570 -0.35 -29.19 21.05
CA GLY A 570 -0.09 -28.27 22.16
C GLY A 570 -1.33 -27.51 22.63
N GLN A 571 -2.52 -27.90 22.17
CA GLN A 571 -3.77 -27.23 22.52
C GLN A 571 -4.05 -27.27 24.04
N PRO A 572 -4.88 -26.33 24.55
CA PRO A 572 -5.37 -26.42 25.93
C PRO A 572 -6.00 -27.79 26.20
N GLU A 573 -5.69 -28.36 27.37
CA GLU A 573 -6.18 -29.67 27.82
C GLU A 573 -5.59 -30.87 27.05
N ALA A 574 -4.54 -30.67 26.23
CA ALA A 574 -3.91 -31.75 25.48
C ALA A 574 -3.51 -32.95 26.35
N ASP A 575 -2.93 -32.72 27.53
CA ASP A 575 -2.51 -33.80 28.44
C ASP A 575 -3.70 -34.62 28.97
N LYS A 576 -4.82 -33.96 29.27
CA LYS A 576 -6.05 -34.65 29.69
C LYS A 576 -6.59 -35.52 28.56
N ILE A 577 -6.56 -35.01 27.34
CA ILE A 577 -6.99 -35.77 26.15
C ILE A 577 -6.06 -36.97 25.92
N ARG A 578 -4.74 -36.80 26.05
CA ARG A 578 -3.77 -37.91 25.95
C ARG A 578 -4.04 -38.98 27.00
N GLN A 579 -4.26 -38.60 28.25
CA GLN A 579 -4.58 -39.53 29.34
C GLN A 579 -5.86 -40.33 29.07
N LEU A 580 -6.93 -39.68 28.60
CA LEU A 580 -8.19 -40.35 28.24
C LEU A 580 -7.99 -41.39 27.13
N ILE A 581 -7.19 -41.08 26.10
CA ILE A 581 -6.87 -42.00 25.02
C ILE A 581 -6.07 -43.20 25.54
N THR A 582 -5.06 -42.97 26.38
CA THR A 582 -4.23 -44.05 26.94
C THR A 582 -5.02 -44.95 27.90
N GLN A 583 -5.88 -44.40 28.75
CA GLN A 583 -6.70 -45.17 29.67
C GLN A 583 -7.68 -46.10 28.94
N PHE A 584 -8.28 -45.64 27.85
CA PHE A 584 -9.18 -46.48 27.04
C PHE A 584 -8.42 -47.52 26.23
N ALA A 585 -7.19 -47.24 25.78
CA ALA A 585 -6.36 -48.23 25.10
C ALA A 585 -5.87 -49.36 26.02
N ALA A 586 -5.91 -49.15 27.34
CA ALA A 586 -5.56 -50.15 28.35
C ALA A 586 -6.74 -50.99 28.85
N GLN A 587 -7.97 -50.67 28.42
CA GLN A 587 -9.22 -51.43 28.66
C GLN A 587 -9.58 -52.25 27.43
#